data_AF-A0A6B0CGR6-F1
#
_entry.id   AF-A0A6B0CGR6-F1
#
_cell.length_a   1.000
_cell.length_b   1.000
_cell.length_c   1.000
_cell.angle_alpha   90.00
_cell.angle_beta   90.00
_cell.angle_gamma   90.00
#
_symmetry.space_group_name_H-M   'P 1'
#
loop_
_entity.id
_entity.type
_entity.pdbx_description
1 polymer ?
#
loop_
_entity_poly.entity_id
_entity_poly.type
_entity_poly.pdbx_seq_one_letter_code
_entity_poly.pdbx_strand_id
1 'polypeptide(L)'
;IYLSAGVSAELFQETLKFAHEAGAKFNGVLCGRATWSGAVQVYIEQGEAAAREWLRTTGFKNIDDLNKVLKDTATSWKQRK
;
A
#
# COMPACT_ATOMS: atom_id res chain seq x y z
N ILE A 1 9.31 9.72 -2.69
CA ILE A 1 8.33 8.62 -2.56
C ILE A 1 8.79 7.66 -1.47
N TYR A 2 7.91 6.92 -0.81
CA TYR A 2 8.27 5.97 0.25
C TYR A 2 8.12 4.50 -0.16
N LEU A 3 8.91 3.64 0.48
CA LEU A 3 8.87 2.18 0.31
C LEU A 3 8.28 1.54 1.56
N SER A 4 7.39 0.56 1.39
CA SER A 4 6.71 -0.13 2.50
C SER A 4 7.59 -1.01 3.39
N ALA A 5 8.81 -1.34 2.98
CA ALA A 5 9.79 -2.14 3.74
C ALA A 5 9.30 -3.50 4.32
N GLY A 6 8.08 -3.97 3.99
CA GLY A 6 7.52 -5.23 4.50
C GLY A 6 6.71 -5.09 5.79
N VAL A 7 6.37 -3.87 6.22
CA VAL A 7 5.36 -3.69 7.27
C VAL A 7 3.96 -4.09 6.77
N SER A 8 2.99 -4.23 7.66
CA SER A 8 1.59 -4.44 7.28
C SER A 8 1.03 -3.25 6.49
N ALA A 9 -0.02 -3.50 5.71
CA ALA A 9 -0.72 -2.45 4.96
C ALA A 9 -1.21 -1.32 5.86
N GLU A 10 -1.84 -1.67 6.99
CA GLU A 10 -2.37 -0.72 7.97
C GLU A 10 -1.26 0.14 8.60
N LEU A 11 -0.16 -0.48 9.06
CA LEU A 11 0.94 0.29 9.65
C LEU A 11 1.58 1.25 8.62
N PHE A 12 1.68 0.82 7.36
CA PHE A 12 2.20 1.70 6.31
C PHE A 12 1.25 2.87 6.05
N GLN A 13 -0.06 2.63 6.01
CA GLN A 13 -1.08 3.67 5.84
C GLN A 13 -1.04 4.70 6.97
N GLU A 14 -0.97 4.26 8.23
CA GLU A 14 -0.82 5.16 9.37
C GLU A 14 0.49 5.95 9.33
N THR A 15 1.58 5.34 8.86
CA THR A 15 2.87 6.02 8.68
C THR A 15 2.76 7.17 7.65
N LEU A 16 1.98 6.99 6.57
CA LEU A 16 1.77 8.03 5.56
C LEU A 16 0.95 9.20 6.12
N LYS A 17 -0.09 8.91 6.91
CA LYS A 17 -0.88 9.93 7.62
C LYS A 17 0.01 10.74 8.57
N PHE A 18 0.79 10.05 9.40
CA PHE A 18 1.73 10.68 10.31
C PHE A 18 2.77 11.55 9.57
N ALA A 19 3.34 11.06 8.47
CA ALA A 19 4.30 11.84 7.69
C ALA A 19 3.67 13.12 7.13
N HIS A 20 2.44 13.04 6.63
CA HIS A 20 1.69 14.20 6.14
C HIS A 20 1.41 15.23 7.25
N GLU A 21 0.91 14.78 8.40
CA GLU A 21 0.63 15.62 9.57
C GLU A 21 1.90 16.30 10.12
N ALA A 22 3.05 15.61 10.05
CA ALA A 22 4.35 16.17 10.38
C ALA A 22 4.90 17.17 9.33
N GLY A 23 4.17 17.43 8.24
CA GLY A 23 4.51 18.39 7.20
C GLY A 23 5.38 17.84 6.07
N ALA A 24 5.60 16.51 6.01
CA ALA A 24 6.36 15.91 4.93
C ALA A 24 5.55 15.93 3.61
N LYS A 25 6.05 16.67 2.61
CA LYS A 25 5.43 16.76 1.28
C LYS A 25 5.86 15.62 0.36
N PHE A 26 5.65 14.37 0.79
CA PHE A 26 6.06 13.20 0.01
C PHE A 26 5.18 13.02 -1.23
N ASN A 27 5.76 12.46 -2.30
CA ASN A 27 5.15 12.49 -3.64
C ASN A 27 4.51 11.17 -4.10
N GLY A 28 4.12 10.31 -3.17
CA GLY A 28 3.62 8.96 -3.44
C GLY A 28 4.52 7.86 -2.89
N VAL A 29 4.28 6.63 -3.32
CA VAL A 29 4.89 5.41 -2.78
C VAL A 29 5.21 4.38 -3.86
N LEU A 30 6.12 3.47 -3.53
CA LEU A 30 6.35 2.22 -4.25
C LEU A 30 6.11 1.08 -3.25
N CYS A 31 4.85 0.63 -3.17
CA CYS A 31 4.38 -0.34 -2.19
C CYS A 31 4.27 -1.74 -2.80
N GLY A 32 4.93 -2.72 -2.18
CA GLY A 32 4.99 -4.10 -2.67
C GLY A 32 4.41 -5.08 -1.66
N ARG A 33 5.26 -5.60 -0.77
CA ARG A 33 4.91 -6.65 0.21
C ARG A 33 3.67 -6.34 1.03
N ALA A 34 3.48 -5.10 1.46
CA ALA A 34 2.29 -4.71 2.22
C ALA A 34 0.97 -4.93 1.43
N THR A 35 1.01 -4.90 0.10
CA THR A 35 -0.17 -5.11 -0.76
C THR A 35 -0.43 -6.60 -1.04
N TRP A 36 0.61 -7.37 -1.39
CA TRP A 36 0.43 -8.70 -2.00
C TRP A 36 1.05 -9.89 -1.24
N SER A 37 1.79 -9.69 -0.15
CA SER A 37 2.54 -10.78 0.49
C SER A 37 1.68 -11.99 0.90
N GLY A 38 0.44 -11.75 1.34
CA GLY A 38 -0.49 -12.83 1.70
C GLY A 38 -0.87 -13.75 0.55
N ALA A 39 -0.81 -13.27 -0.71
CA ALA A 39 -1.09 -14.10 -1.88
C ALA A 39 -0.06 -15.22 -2.07
N VAL A 40 1.17 -15.05 -1.56
CA VAL A 40 2.25 -16.05 -1.71
C VAL A 40 1.88 -17.35 -0.99
N GLN A 41 1.42 -17.26 0.25
CA GLN A 41 1.01 -18.44 1.02
C GLN A 41 -0.21 -19.11 0.38
N VAL A 42 -1.23 -18.33 0.01
CA VAL A 42 -2.44 -18.86 -0.65
C VAL A 42 -2.08 -19.57 -1.96
N TYR A 43 -1.14 -19.02 -2.74
CA TYR A 43 -0.70 -19.63 -3.98
C TYR A 43 0.00 -20.97 -3.75
N ILE A 44 0.93 -21.03 -2.79
CA ILE A 44 1.69 -22.24 -2.48
C ILE A 44 0.77 -23.35 -1.94
N GLU A 45 -0.17 -23.00 -1.07
CA GLU A 45 -0.99 -23.98 -0.36
C GLU A 45 -2.29 -24.33 -1.09
N GLN A 46 -2.88 -23.40 -1.85
CA GLN A 46 -4.23 -23.51 -2.42
C GLN A 46 -4.28 -23.31 -3.95
N GLY A 47 -3.13 -23.00 -4.57
CA GLY A 47 -2.99 -22.89 -6.02
C GLY A 47 -3.47 -21.57 -6.61
N GLU A 48 -3.37 -21.50 -7.94
CA GLU A 48 -3.55 -20.26 -8.71
C GLU A 48 -4.93 -19.63 -8.56
N ALA A 49 -6.01 -20.43 -8.63
CA ALA A 49 -7.37 -19.92 -8.58
C ALA A 49 -7.68 -19.21 -7.24
N ALA A 50 -7.25 -19.82 -6.13
CA ALA A 50 -7.41 -19.24 -4.80
C ALA A 50 -6.57 -17.97 -4.63
N ALA A 51 -5.33 -17.95 -5.13
CA ALA A 51 -4.49 -16.76 -5.09
C ALA A 51 -5.06 -15.60 -5.92
N ARG A 52 -5.64 -15.90 -7.10
CA ARG A 52 -6.35 -14.90 -7.92
C ARG A 52 -7.54 -14.32 -7.16
N GLU A 53 -8.30 -15.14 -6.43
CA GLU A 53 -9.42 -14.66 -5.62
C GLU A 53 -8.96 -13.82 -4.44
N TRP A 54 -7.88 -14.23 -3.76
CA TRP A 54 -7.27 -13.43 -2.70
C TRP A 54 -6.82 -12.05 -3.22
N LEU A 55 -6.23 -11.99 -4.42
CA LEU A 55 -5.83 -10.73 -5.05
C LEU A 55 -7.04 -9.84 -5.39
N ARG A 56 -8.16 -10.42 -5.84
CA ARG A 56 -9.41 -9.68 -6.14
C ARG A 56 -10.13 -9.17 -4.89
N THR A 57 -9.91 -9.78 -3.74
CA THR A 57 -10.58 -9.45 -2.48
C THR A 57 -9.63 -8.69 -1.54
N THR A 58 -8.79 -9.41 -0.80
CA THR A 58 -7.84 -8.84 0.16
C THR A 58 -6.80 -7.96 -0.51
N GLY A 59 -6.22 -8.40 -1.63
CA GLY A 59 -5.23 -7.61 -2.38
C GLY A 59 -5.83 -6.31 -2.91
N PHE A 60 -7.05 -6.36 -3.44
CA PHE A 60 -7.80 -5.17 -3.87
C PHE A 60 -8.07 -4.22 -2.69
N LYS A 61 -8.56 -4.74 -1.56
CA LYS A 61 -8.77 -3.93 -0.36
C LYS A 61 -7.49 -3.22 0.09
N ASN A 62 -6.36 -3.92 0.12
CA ASN A 62 -5.08 -3.35 0.53
C ASN A 62 -4.65 -2.18 -0.37
N ILE A 63 -4.78 -2.33 -1.69
CA ILE A 63 -4.39 -1.27 -2.63
C ILE A 63 -5.40 -0.12 -2.67
N ASP A 64 -6.69 -0.42 -2.55
CA ASP A 64 -7.76 0.60 -2.53
C ASP A 64 -7.67 1.47 -1.28
N ASP A 65 -7.47 0.86 -0.11
CA ASP A 65 -7.30 1.61 1.15
C ASP A 65 -6.00 2.44 1.13
N LEU A 66 -4.91 1.92 0.56
CA LEU A 66 -3.69 2.70 0.34
C LEU A 66 -3.94 3.89 -0.61
N ASN A 67 -4.68 3.70 -1.70
CA ASN A 67 -4.99 4.77 -2.66
C ASN A 67 -5.83 5.88 -2.03
N LYS A 68 -6.78 5.55 -1.15
CA LYS A 68 -7.53 6.55 -0.37
C LYS A 68 -6.59 7.39 0.49
N VAL A 69 -5.69 6.75 1.23
CA VAL A 69 -4.70 7.47 2.04
C VAL A 69 -3.79 8.35 1.17
N LEU A 70 -3.30 7.84 0.03
CA LEU A 70 -2.47 8.63 -0.89
C LEU A 70 -3.18 9.87 -1.42
N LYS A 71 -4.49 9.77 -1.70
CA LYS A 71 -5.30 10.90 -2.15
C LYS A 71 -5.32 12.04 -1.13
N ASP A 72 -5.33 11.70 0.16
CA ASP A 72 -5.44 12.68 1.24
C ASP A 72 -4.07 13.19 1.72
N THR A 73 -3.00 12.40 1.53
CA THR A 73 -1.69 12.66 2.17
C THR A 73 -0.58 13.05 1.20
N ALA A 74 -0.60 12.55 -0.04
CA ALA A 74 0.49 12.72 -0.98
C ALA A 74 0.42 14.07 -1.74
N THR A 75 1.59 14.59 -2.07
CA THR A 75 1.74 15.86 -2.81
C THR A 75 2.22 15.61 -4.24
N SER A 76 1.66 16.33 -5.22
CA SER A 76 2.12 16.23 -6.61
C SER A 76 3.62 16.45 -6.73
N TRP A 77 4.32 15.58 -7.47
CA TRP A 77 5.76 15.72 -7.75
C TRP A 77 6.09 17.01 -8.52
N LYS A 78 5.11 17.62 -9.18
CA LYS A 78 5.27 18.90 -9.88
C LYS A 78 5.28 20.11 -8.94
N GLN A 79 4.84 19.95 -7.69
CA GLN A 79 4.83 21.04 -6.72
C GLN A 79 6.25 21.49 -6.41
N ARG A 80 6.51 22.79 -6.57
CA ARG A 80 7.77 23.44 -6.23
C ARG A 80 7.65 24.08 -4.84
N LYS A 81 8.80 24.25 -4.18
CA LYS A 81 8.90 25.01 -2.93
C LYS A 81 8.71 26.50 -3.19
#